data_AF-A0A1Q4DN46-F1
#
_entry.id   AF-A0A1Q4DN46-F1
#
_cell.length_a   1.000
_cell.length_b   1.000
_cell.length_c   1.000
_cell.angle_alpha   90.00
_cell.angle_beta   90.00
_cell.angle_gamma   90.00
#
_symmetry.space_group_name_H-M   'P 1'
#
loop_
_entity.id
_entity.type
_entity.pdbx_description
1 polymer ?
#
loop_
_entity_poly.entity_id
_entity_poly.type
_entity_poly.pdbx_seq_one_letter_code
_entity_poly.pdbx_strand_id
1 'polypeptide(L)'
;MDEDEMSAIIRRGLPGRPMVAGVAGGVGTTTVARAVGGIDRGVFTGRIVDVLVCRATGDSLIRAARAAQLVVAAGGVRPVLAVCAAGASGPSRPTAARMRLLEPHTAAVVVLPYVRRWRDMAVPLDDVTGLLTRPLTELPRTLRRYAAAAGHLHGVLEGATPPRRAAAPRHVSAVRIHPSTTRSQR
;
A
#
# COMPACT_ATOMS: atom_id res chain seq x y z
N MET A 1 27.44 15.81 -16.78
CA MET A 1 26.43 15.29 -15.81
C MET A 1 25.93 16.52 -15.13
N ASP A 2 24.81 17.00 -15.64
CA ASP A 2 24.51 18.43 -15.62
C ASP A 2 23.61 18.75 -14.42
N GLU A 3 23.69 19.98 -13.90
CA GLU A 3 22.90 20.41 -12.74
C GLU A 3 21.39 20.28 -12.98
N ASP A 4 20.94 20.33 -14.24
CA ASP A 4 19.57 20.08 -14.65
C ASP A 4 19.17 18.60 -14.55
N GLU A 5 20.11 17.67 -14.78
CA GLU A 5 19.89 16.23 -14.64
C GLU A 5 19.83 15.84 -13.15
N MET A 6 20.71 16.42 -12.33
CA MET A 6 20.68 16.29 -10.86
C MET A 6 19.41 16.90 -10.26
N SER A 7 18.99 18.07 -10.75
CA SER A 7 17.73 18.74 -10.37
C SER A 7 16.50 17.95 -10.81
N ALA A 8 16.55 17.26 -11.95
CA ALA A 8 15.50 16.37 -12.41
C ALA A 8 15.40 15.09 -11.55
N ILE A 9 16.52 14.56 -11.05
CA ILE A 9 16.56 13.42 -10.11
C ILE A 9 16.01 13.81 -8.73
N ILE A 10 16.39 15.00 -8.22
CA ILE A 10 15.88 15.53 -6.95
C ILE A 10 14.38 15.87 -7.06
N ARG A 11 13.92 16.40 -8.22
CA ARG A 11 12.50 16.65 -8.51
C ARG A 11 11.69 15.38 -8.81
N ARG A 12 12.32 14.31 -9.31
CA ARG A 12 11.69 12.99 -9.51
C ARG A 12 11.39 12.28 -8.18
N GLY A 13 12.10 12.63 -7.11
CA GLY A 13 12.08 11.88 -5.87
C GLY A 13 12.68 10.50 -6.08
N LEU A 14 13.70 10.14 -5.31
CA LEU A 14 14.06 8.73 -5.14
C LEU A 14 12.77 7.95 -4.87
N PRO A 15 12.48 6.83 -5.58
CA PRO A 15 11.23 6.11 -5.39
C PRO A 15 11.13 5.72 -3.92
N GLY A 16 10.27 6.43 -3.19
CA GLY A 16 10.05 6.17 -1.78
C GLY A 16 9.50 4.77 -1.63
N ARG A 17 9.94 4.04 -0.61
CA ARG A 17 9.43 2.70 -0.31
C ARG A 17 7.88 2.77 -0.20
N PRO A 18 7.12 1.93 -0.94
CA PRO A 18 5.66 1.98 -0.93
C PRO A 18 5.08 1.84 0.48
N MET A 19 4.12 2.69 0.84
CA MET A 19 3.39 2.62 2.09
C MET A 19 2.26 1.58 1.99
N VAL A 20 2.31 0.56 2.85
CA VAL A 20 1.38 -0.57 2.83
C VAL A 20 0.58 -0.59 4.13
N ALA A 21 -0.75 -0.63 4.04
CA ALA A 21 -1.62 -0.76 5.21
C ALA A 21 -2.68 -1.85 5.03
N GLY A 22 -3.03 -2.53 6.12
CA GLY A 22 -4.10 -3.54 6.13
C GLY A 22 -5.45 -2.93 6.48
N VAL A 23 -6.52 -3.44 5.89
CA VAL A 23 -7.88 -3.01 6.22
C VAL A 23 -8.38 -3.55 7.58
N ALA A 24 -7.63 -4.50 8.16
CA ALA A 24 -7.83 -5.08 9.48
C ALA A 24 -6.51 -5.73 9.97
N GLY A 25 -6.48 -6.18 11.23
CA GLY A 25 -5.39 -7.01 11.74
C GLY A 25 -5.36 -8.39 11.06
N GLY A 26 -4.17 -8.99 10.93
CA GLY A 26 -3.99 -10.36 10.42
C GLY A 26 -4.25 -10.56 8.92
N VAL A 27 -4.40 -9.49 8.14
CA VAL A 27 -4.68 -9.59 6.69
C VAL A 27 -3.44 -9.89 5.83
N GLY A 28 -2.24 -9.85 6.41
CA GLY A 28 -0.97 -10.08 5.72
C GLY A 28 -0.17 -8.82 5.39
N THR A 29 -0.50 -7.67 6.00
CA THR A 29 0.15 -6.37 5.72
C THR A 29 1.67 -6.45 5.77
N THR A 30 2.22 -7.00 6.86
CA THR A 30 3.67 -7.13 7.05
C THR A 30 4.30 -8.00 5.98
N THR A 31 3.65 -9.11 5.62
CA THR A 31 4.10 -10.00 4.54
C THR A 31 4.17 -9.25 3.21
N VAL A 32 3.10 -8.53 2.84
CA VAL A 32 3.06 -7.76 1.58
C VAL A 32 4.11 -6.66 1.58
N ALA A 33 4.21 -5.88 2.66
CA ALA A 33 5.20 -4.82 2.81
C ALA A 33 6.63 -5.35 2.63
N ARG A 34 6.96 -6.50 3.24
CA ARG A 34 8.27 -7.13 3.08
C ARG A 34 8.51 -7.64 1.66
N ALA A 35 7.48 -8.24 1.04
CA ALA A 35 7.59 -8.78 -0.31
C ALA A 35 7.94 -7.70 -1.35
N VAL A 36 7.33 -6.52 -1.25
CA VAL A 36 7.53 -5.41 -2.20
C VAL A 36 8.58 -4.38 -1.75
N GLY A 37 9.33 -4.64 -0.68
CA GLY A 37 10.30 -3.68 -0.13
C GLY A 37 9.67 -2.42 0.47
N GLY A 38 8.37 -2.43 0.76
CA GLY A 38 7.59 -1.31 1.29
C GLY A 38 7.75 -1.07 2.80
N ILE A 39 6.99 -0.09 3.30
CA ILE A 39 6.88 0.28 4.71
C ILE A 39 5.53 -0.20 5.23
N ASP A 40 5.54 -1.07 6.24
CA ASP A 40 4.33 -1.50 6.94
C ASP A 40 3.78 -0.36 7.81
N ARG A 41 2.53 0.05 7.56
CA ARG A 41 1.82 1.10 8.30
C ARG A 41 0.80 0.55 9.29
N GLY A 42 0.72 -0.78 9.45
CA GLY A 42 -0.23 -1.46 10.31
C GLY A 42 -1.64 -1.44 9.73
N VAL A 43 -2.63 -1.24 10.59
CA VAL A 43 -4.03 -1.13 10.18
C VAL A 43 -4.31 0.27 9.63
N PHE A 44 -5.07 0.36 8.55
CA PHE A 44 -5.47 1.61 7.93
C PHE A 44 -6.33 2.46 8.87
N THR A 45 -5.93 3.70 9.08
CA THR A 45 -6.61 4.67 9.95
C THR A 45 -6.97 5.97 9.22
N GLY A 46 -7.16 5.94 7.90
CA GLY A 46 -7.49 7.14 7.09
C GLY A 46 -6.29 7.91 6.52
N ARG A 47 -5.06 7.40 6.65
CA ARG A 47 -3.85 8.01 6.08
C ARG A 47 -3.70 7.61 4.61
N ILE A 48 -3.12 8.47 3.77
CA ILE A 48 -2.79 8.13 2.38
C ILE A 48 -1.76 6.99 2.37
N VAL A 49 -2.03 5.96 1.57
CA VAL A 49 -1.18 4.76 1.39
C VAL A 49 -1.19 4.34 -0.07
N ASP A 50 -0.11 3.69 -0.50
CA ASP A 50 0.05 3.22 -1.89
C ASP A 50 -0.62 1.85 -2.08
N VAL A 51 -0.58 1.01 -1.04
CA VAL A 51 -1.16 -0.33 -1.04
C VAL A 51 -2.13 -0.51 0.13
N LEU A 52 -3.34 -0.97 -0.18
CA LEU A 52 -4.27 -1.53 0.79
C LEU A 52 -4.21 -3.06 0.72
N VAL A 53 -4.12 -3.71 1.89
CA VAL A 53 -4.07 -5.17 2.00
C VAL A 53 -5.35 -5.67 2.64
N CYS A 54 -5.97 -6.67 2.02
CA CYS A 54 -7.16 -7.32 2.56
C CYS A 54 -7.10 -8.83 2.36
N ARG A 55 -8.00 -9.56 3.03
CA ARG A 55 -8.23 -10.99 2.80
C ARG A 55 -9.31 -11.16 1.74
N ALA A 56 -9.24 -12.25 0.98
CA ALA A 56 -10.29 -12.68 0.06
C ALA A 56 -11.54 -13.19 0.81
N THR A 57 -12.19 -12.31 1.57
CA THR A 57 -13.38 -12.56 2.40
C THR A 57 -14.34 -11.38 2.27
N GLY A 58 -15.65 -11.61 2.46
CA GLY A 58 -16.67 -10.57 2.29
C GLY A 58 -16.43 -9.34 3.18
N ASP A 59 -16.21 -9.54 4.48
CA ASP A 59 -15.98 -8.43 5.43
C ASP A 59 -14.72 -7.62 5.07
N SER A 60 -13.61 -8.30 4.77
CA SER A 60 -12.36 -7.61 4.45
C SER A 60 -12.44 -6.84 3.12
N LEU A 61 -13.21 -7.33 2.15
CA LEU A 61 -13.48 -6.60 0.90
C LEU A 61 -14.36 -5.37 1.11
N ILE A 62 -15.36 -5.43 2.00
CA ILE A 62 -16.18 -4.26 2.36
C ILE A 62 -15.31 -3.18 3.01
N ARG A 63 -14.43 -3.58 3.94
CA ARG A 63 -13.47 -2.65 4.57
C ARG A 63 -12.49 -2.06 3.55
N ALA A 64 -12.03 -2.87 2.59
CA ALA A 64 -11.16 -2.42 1.51
C ALA A 64 -11.82 -1.36 0.63
N ALA A 65 -13.09 -1.54 0.26
CA ALA A 65 -13.83 -0.57 -0.55
C ALA A 65 -13.92 0.79 0.17
N ARG A 66 -14.27 0.77 1.47
CA ARG A 66 -14.32 2.00 2.29
C ARG A 66 -12.95 2.67 2.40
N ALA A 67 -11.90 1.90 2.68
CA ALA A 67 -10.54 2.42 2.78
C ALA A 67 -10.04 3.03 1.47
N ALA A 68 -10.31 2.37 0.33
CA ALA A 68 -9.92 2.87 -0.99
C ALA A 68 -10.59 4.22 -1.31
N GLN A 69 -11.89 4.34 -1.02
CA GLN A 69 -12.62 5.61 -1.18
C GLN A 69 -12.03 6.73 -0.30
N LEU A 70 -11.65 6.43 0.95
CA LEU A 70 -11.01 7.40 1.83
C LEU A 70 -9.64 7.84 1.32
N VAL A 71 -8.83 6.91 0.78
CA VAL A 71 -7.54 7.25 0.16
C VAL A 71 -7.74 8.18 -1.05
N VAL A 72 -8.69 7.84 -1.93
CA VAL A 72 -9.03 8.66 -3.11
C VAL A 72 -9.52 10.04 -2.68
N ALA A 73 -10.40 10.13 -1.69
CA ALA A 73 -10.92 11.41 -1.19
C ALA A 73 -9.82 12.27 -0.55
N ALA A 74 -8.87 11.67 0.17
CA ALA A 74 -7.81 12.39 0.86
C ALA A 74 -6.66 12.81 -0.05
N GLY A 75 -6.30 11.99 -1.05
CA GLY A 75 -5.09 12.16 -1.85
C GLY A 75 -5.30 12.34 -3.35
N GLY A 76 -6.52 12.14 -3.86
CA GLY A 76 -6.81 12.16 -5.30
C GLY A 76 -6.16 11.02 -6.09
N VAL A 77 -5.54 10.05 -5.41
CA VAL A 77 -4.85 8.90 -6.00
C VAL A 77 -5.56 7.61 -5.63
N ARG A 78 -5.58 6.65 -6.56
CA ARG A 78 -6.17 5.33 -6.34
C ARG A 78 -5.11 4.37 -5.79
N PRO A 79 -5.30 3.75 -4.62
CA PRO A 79 -4.35 2.78 -4.08
C PRO A 79 -4.40 1.47 -4.89
N VAL A 80 -3.33 0.68 -4.83
CA VAL A 80 -3.35 -0.71 -5.30
C VAL A 80 -3.94 -1.59 -4.21
N LEU A 81 -4.86 -2.49 -4.55
CA LEU A 81 -5.45 -3.43 -3.61
C LEU A 81 -4.75 -4.80 -3.71
N ALA A 82 -4.02 -5.18 -2.68
CA ALA A 82 -3.45 -6.52 -2.53
C ALA A 82 -4.43 -7.43 -1.75
N VAL A 83 -4.93 -8.48 -2.41
CA VAL A 83 -5.92 -9.41 -1.85
C VAL A 83 -5.25 -10.74 -1.53
N CYS A 84 -5.00 -11.01 -0.26
CA CYS A 84 -4.47 -12.29 0.19
C CYS A 84 -5.54 -13.38 0.13
N ALA A 85 -5.30 -14.43 -0.66
CA ALA A 85 -6.19 -15.57 -0.76
C ALA A 85 -6.42 -16.22 0.61
N ALA A 86 -7.68 -16.58 0.90
CA ALA A 86 -8.04 -17.14 2.20
C ALA A 86 -7.56 -18.60 2.39
N GLY A 87 -7.34 -19.31 1.28
CA GLY A 87 -6.87 -20.69 1.23
C GLY A 87 -6.37 -21.06 -0.16
N ALA A 88 -5.95 -22.33 -0.31
CA ALA A 88 -5.28 -22.82 -1.52
C ALA A 88 -6.15 -22.79 -2.78
N SER A 89 -7.48 -22.89 -2.64
CA SER A 89 -8.43 -22.87 -3.76
C SER A 89 -8.59 -21.49 -4.41
N GLY A 90 -7.99 -20.44 -3.83
CA GLY A 90 -8.13 -19.07 -4.31
C GLY A 90 -9.51 -18.45 -4.00
N PRO A 91 -9.81 -17.26 -4.54
CA PRO A 91 -11.08 -16.58 -4.34
C PRO A 91 -12.25 -17.34 -5.00
N SER A 92 -13.34 -17.54 -4.26
CA SER A 92 -14.58 -18.07 -4.82
C SER A 92 -15.23 -17.12 -5.83
N ARG A 93 -16.13 -17.61 -6.70
CA ARG A 93 -16.85 -16.77 -7.68
C ARG A 93 -17.53 -15.54 -7.06
N PRO A 94 -18.25 -15.65 -5.92
CA PRO A 94 -18.83 -14.46 -5.27
C PRO A 94 -17.78 -13.48 -4.73
N THR A 95 -16.60 -13.97 -4.35
CA THR A 95 -15.48 -13.12 -3.90
C THR A 95 -14.85 -12.41 -5.09
N ALA A 96 -14.66 -13.11 -6.21
CA ALA A 96 -14.18 -12.53 -7.46
C ALA A 96 -15.10 -11.43 -8.00
N ALA A 97 -16.43 -11.65 -7.97
CA ALA A 97 -17.40 -10.63 -8.34
C ALA A 97 -17.28 -9.37 -7.47
N ARG A 98 -17.10 -9.53 -6.15
CA ARG A 98 -16.90 -8.39 -5.24
C ARG A 98 -15.60 -7.65 -5.52
N MET A 99 -14.50 -8.35 -5.81
CA MET A 99 -13.23 -7.71 -6.17
C MET A 99 -13.37 -6.80 -7.40
N ARG A 100 -14.14 -7.21 -8.42
CA ARG A 100 -14.39 -6.39 -9.62
C ARG A 100 -15.09 -5.07 -9.30
N LEU A 101 -15.95 -5.06 -8.28
CA LEU A 101 -16.61 -3.82 -7.83
C LEU A 101 -15.64 -2.81 -7.20
N LEU A 102 -14.44 -3.24 -6.79
CA LEU A 102 -13.41 -2.35 -6.24
C LEU A 102 -12.53 -1.73 -7.33
N GLU A 103 -12.49 -2.29 -8.54
CA GLU A 103 -11.63 -1.83 -9.64
C GLU A 103 -11.74 -0.31 -9.92
N PRO A 104 -12.94 0.32 -9.93
CA PRO A 104 -13.03 1.77 -10.16
C PRO A 104 -12.32 2.63 -9.11
N HIS A 105 -12.20 2.14 -7.88
CA HIS A 105 -11.63 2.85 -6.73
C HIS A 105 -10.16 2.52 -6.47
N THR A 106 -9.56 1.64 -7.29
CA THR A 106 -8.19 1.15 -7.12
C THR A 106 -7.40 1.32 -8.40
N ALA A 107 -6.08 1.44 -8.30
CA ALA A 107 -5.22 1.46 -9.48
C ALA A 107 -5.13 0.06 -10.11
N ALA A 108 -5.13 -0.98 -9.27
CA ALA A 108 -5.28 -2.37 -9.66
C ALA A 108 -5.75 -3.21 -8.46
N VAL A 109 -6.25 -4.41 -8.75
CA VAL A 109 -6.51 -5.45 -7.76
C VAL A 109 -5.59 -6.63 -8.04
N VAL A 110 -4.70 -6.94 -7.10
CA VAL A 110 -3.71 -8.03 -7.23
C VAL A 110 -3.99 -9.11 -6.19
N VAL A 111 -4.33 -10.31 -6.65
CA VAL A 111 -4.55 -11.46 -5.76
C VAL A 111 -3.21 -12.12 -5.44
N LEU A 112 -2.89 -12.18 -4.15
CA LEU A 112 -1.72 -12.87 -3.62
C LEU A 112 -2.09 -14.30 -3.20
N PRO A 113 -1.50 -15.33 -3.84
CA PRO A 113 -1.80 -16.72 -3.54
C PRO A 113 -1.54 -17.13 -2.09
N TYR A 114 -2.30 -18.10 -1.62
CA TYR A 114 -2.09 -18.68 -0.29
C TYR A 114 -0.85 -19.60 -0.31
N VAL A 115 0.10 -19.36 0.60
CA VAL A 115 1.28 -20.21 0.78
C VAL A 115 1.08 -21.11 1.99
N ARG A 116 0.81 -22.40 1.76
CA ARG A 116 0.53 -23.36 2.84
C ARG A 116 1.68 -23.49 3.84
N ARG A 117 2.92 -23.59 3.33
CA ARG A 117 4.14 -23.80 4.13
C ARG A 117 4.31 -22.79 5.25
N TRP A 118 3.87 -21.54 5.06
CA TRP A 118 4.02 -20.49 6.06
C TRP A 118 3.25 -20.77 7.35
N ARG A 119 2.21 -21.61 7.33
CA ARG A 119 1.52 -22.01 8.56
C ARG A 119 2.36 -22.93 9.43
N ASP A 120 3.29 -23.66 8.83
CA ASP A 120 4.09 -24.70 9.49
C ASP A 120 5.47 -24.15 9.89
N MET A 121 5.74 -22.86 9.66
CA MET A 121 7.03 -22.22 9.93
C MET A 121 6.98 -21.39 11.21
N ALA A 122 8.06 -21.47 12.00
CA ALA A 122 8.25 -20.63 13.17
C ALA A 122 8.41 -19.14 12.81
N VAL A 123 9.12 -18.85 11.70
CA VAL A 123 9.36 -17.48 11.23
C VAL A 123 9.04 -17.37 9.73
N PRO A 124 7.75 -17.18 9.35
CA PRO A 124 7.35 -17.14 7.94
C PRO A 124 7.91 -15.94 7.16
N LEU A 125 8.34 -14.88 7.84
CA LEU A 125 8.84 -13.65 7.21
C LEU A 125 10.23 -13.83 6.58
N ASP A 126 10.98 -14.86 6.96
CA ASP A 126 12.28 -15.17 6.36
C ASP A 126 12.14 -15.60 4.90
N ASP A 127 11.04 -16.30 4.56
CA ASP A 127 10.73 -16.67 3.18
C ASP A 127 10.41 -15.45 2.29
N VAL A 128 9.96 -14.36 2.90
CA VAL A 128 9.39 -13.19 2.22
C VAL A 128 10.40 -12.06 2.07
N THR A 129 11.36 -11.97 3.00
CA THR A 129 12.41 -10.96 2.93
C THR A 129 13.30 -11.22 1.71
N GLY A 130 13.55 -10.17 0.91
CA GLY A 130 14.31 -10.31 -0.34
C GLY A 130 13.66 -11.27 -1.34
N LEU A 131 12.33 -11.43 -1.31
CA LEU A 131 11.63 -12.35 -2.21
C LEU A 131 11.83 -11.96 -3.68
N LEU A 132 11.73 -10.66 -3.98
CA LEU A 132 11.84 -10.15 -5.34
C LEU A 132 13.29 -9.94 -5.80
N THR A 133 14.27 -10.06 -4.91
CA THR A 133 15.70 -9.97 -5.25
C THR A 133 16.31 -11.30 -5.67
N ARG A 134 15.54 -12.41 -5.57
CA ARG A 134 15.98 -13.76 -5.93
C ARG A 134 15.33 -14.18 -7.25
N PRO A 135 16.07 -14.83 -8.16
CA PRO A 135 15.49 -15.46 -9.34
C PRO A 135 14.39 -16.46 -8.98
N LEU A 136 13.29 -16.50 -9.74
CA LEU A 136 12.17 -17.44 -9.51
C LEU A 136 12.60 -18.92 -9.54
N THR A 137 13.67 -19.24 -10.28
CA THR A 137 14.25 -20.58 -10.39
C THR A 137 14.86 -21.06 -9.08
N GLU A 138 15.40 -20.14 -8.27
CA GLU A 138 16.02 -20.41 -6.97
C GLU A 138 14.98 -20.49 -5.85
N LEU A 139 13.76 -20.00 -6.09
CA LEU A 139 12.69 -20.08 -5.11
C LEU A 139 12.06 -21.48 -5.03
N PRO A 140 11.72 -21.95 -3.81
CA PRO A 140 10.86 -23.11 -3.62
C PRO A 140 9.60 -23.03 -4.49
N ARG A 141 9.21 -24.15 -5.11
CA ARG A 141 8.04 -24.21 -6.01
C ARG A 141 6.77 -23.63 -5.39
N THR A 142 6.59 -23.83 -4.09
CA THR A 142 5.46 -23.33 -3.29
C THR A 142 5.41 -21.79 -3.18
N LEU A 143 6.55 -21.10 -3.33
CA LEU A 143 6.66 -19.65 -3.26
C LEU A 143 6.60 -18.95 -4.61
N ARG A 144 6.90 -19.66 -5.71
CA ARG A 144 6.98 -19.06 -7.06
C ARG A 144 5.72 -18.33 -7.48
N ARG A 145 4.54 -18.90 -7.19
CA ARG A 145 3.25 -18.23 -7.49
C ARG A 145 3.07 -16.95 -6.68
N TYR A 146 3.48 -16.96 -5.42
CA TYR A 146 3.42 -15.77 -4.58
C TYR A 146 4.43 -14.72 -5.05
N ALA A 147 5.66 -15.11 -5.38
CA ALA A 147 6.69 -14.22 -5.91
C ALA A 147 6.29 -13.57 -7.23
N ALA A 148 5.68 -14.32 -8.16
CA ALA A 148 5.15 -13.77 -9.39
C ALA A 148 4.04 -12.72 -9.14
N ALA A 149 3.13 -13.02 -8.21
CA ALA A 149 2.06 -12.07 -7.85
C ALA A 149 2.61 -10.82 -7.13
N ALA A 150 3.60 -10.97 -6.26
CA ALA A 150 4.29 -9.87 -5.60
C ALA A 150 5.11 -9.02 -6.60
N GLY A 151 5.72 -9.64 -7.61
CA GLY A 151 6.39 -8.94 -8.71
C GLY A 151 5.41 -8.14 -9.56
N HIS A 152 4.24 -8.70 -9.88
CA HIS A 152 3.17 -7.96 -10.54
C HIS A 152 2.67 -6.78 -9.69
N LEU A 153 2.46 -6.98 -8.38
CA LEU A 153 2.13 -5.90 -7.46
C LEU A 153 3.18 -4.79 -7.47
N HIS A 154 4.46 -5.15 -7.44
CA HIS A 154 5.57 -4.20 -7.49
C HIS A 154 5.61 -3.43 -8.82
N GLY A 155 5.47 -4.12 -9.96
CA GLY A 155 5.43 -3.46 -11.28
C GLY A 155 4.24 -2.53 -11.44
N VAL A 156 3.07 -2.86 -10.87
CA VAL A 156 1.94 -1.93 -10.81
C VAL A 156 2.30 -0.70 -9.99
N LEU A 157 3.00 -0.83 -8.85
CA LEU A 157 3.40 0.32 -8.03
C LEU A 157 4.38 1.24 -8.77
N GLU A 158 5.33 0.67 -9.50
CA GLU A 158 6.26 1.44 -10.34
C GLU A 158 5.53 2.18 -11.47
N GLY A 159 4.58 1.52 -12.15
CA GLY A 159 3.78 2.12 -13.22
C GLY A 159 2.66 3.06 -12.75
N ALA A 160 2.13 2.86 -11.54
CA ALA A 160 1.07 3.65 -10.92
C ALA A 160 1.61 4.79 -10.06
N THR A 161 2.91 5.08 -10.10
CA THR A 161 3.50 6.25 -9.45
C THR A 161 3.35 7.47 -10.38
N PRO A 162 2.32 8.33 -10.24
CA PRO A 162 2.45 9.70 -10.70
C PRO A 162 3.47 10.42 -9.81
N PRO A 163 4.16 11.47 -10.31
CA PRO A 163 5.12 12.23 -9.51
C PRO A 163 4.43 12.69 -8.23
N ARG A 164 4.97 12.26 -7.09
CA ARG A 164 4.43 12.59 -5.77
C ARG A 164 4.34 14.10 -5.66
N ARG A 165 3.12 14.64 -5.79
CA ARG A 165 2.86 16.06 -5.68
C ARG A 165 3.46 16.51 -4.34
N ALA A 166 4.39 17.47 -4.44
CA ALA A 166 5.16 17.99 -3.33
C ALA A 166 4.27 18.19 -2.10
N ALA A 167 4.81 17.88 -0.92
CA ALA A 167 4.16 18.09 0.36
C ALA A 167 3.39 19.42 0.36
N ALA A 168 2.06 19.36 0.47
CA ALA A 168 1.28 20.57 0.66
C ALA A 168 1.81 21.27 1.92
N PRO A 169 2.05 22.60 1.89
CA PRO A 169 2.52 23.32 3.06
C PRO A 169 1.50 23.11 4.18
N ARG A 170 1.97 22.65 5.33
CA ARG A 170 1.19 22.61 6.55
C ARG A 170 0.72 24.05 6.83
N HIS A 171 -0.57 24.31 6.65
CA HIS A 171 -1.19 25.52 7.17
C HIS A 171 -1.08 25.47 8.71
N VAL A 172 -0.01 26.05 9.24
CA VAL A 172 0.03 26.46 10.64
C VAL A 172 -0.88 27.68 10.70
N SER A 173 -2.12 27.47 11.14
CA SER A 173 -2.97 28.59 11.55
C SER A 173 -2.36 29.18 12.81
N ALA A 174 -1.46 30.15 12.63
CA ALA A 174 -1.07 31.03 13.72
C ALA A 174 -2.28 31.92 14.02
N VAL A 175 -2.91 31.66 15.17
CA VAL A 175 -3.89 32.54 15.79
C VAL A 175 -3.25 33.92 15.95
N ARG A 176 -3.76 34.91 15.20
CA ARG A 176 -3.36 36.31 15.35
C ARG A 176 -4.06 36.85 16.60
N ILE A 177 -3.37 36.82 17.73
CA ILE A 177 -3.81 37.52 18.95
C ILE A 177 -3.77 39.02 18.64
N HIS A 178 -4.93 39.67 18.62
CA HIS A 178 -5.04 41.13 18.56
C HIS A 178 -4.50 41.73 19.86
N PRO A 179 -3.59 42.72 19.83
CA PRO A 179 -3.32 43.52 21.01
C PRO A 179 -4.54 44.40 21.28
N SER A 180 -5.21 44.16 22.41
CA SER A 180 -6.20 45.07 22.96
C SER A 180 -5.50 46.36 23.36
N THR A 181 -5.66 47.40 22.55
CA THR A 181 -5.32 48.77 22.93
C THR A 181 -6.24 49.18 24.07
N THR A 182 -5.73 49.25 25.30
CA THR A 182 -6.42 49.99 26.37
C THR A 182 -5.65 51.28 26.62
N ARG A 183 -6.30 52.36 26.20
CA ARG A 183 -5.93 53.75 26.39
C ARG A 183 -6.04 54.12 27.87
N SER A 184 -5.00 54.80 28.38
CA SER A 184 -4.95 55.83 29.43
C SER A 184 -5.96 55.79 30.59
N GLN A 185 -5.45 55.86 31.83
CA GLN A 185 -5.77 56.94 32.78
C GLN A 185 -4.82 56.89 34.00
N ARG A 186 -3.91 57.86 34.10
CA ARG A 186 -3.67 58.77 35.25
C ARG A 186 -2.33 59.49 35.09
#